data_AF-A0A1S8XYP5-F1
#
_entry.id   AF-A0A1S8XYP5-F1
#
_cell.length_a   1.000
_cell.length_b   1.000
_cell.length_c   1.000
_cell.angle_alpha   90.00
_cell.angle_beta   90.00
_cell.angle_gamma   90.00
#
_symmetry.space_group_name_H-M   'P 1'
#
loop_
_entity.id
_entity.type
_entity.pdbx_description
1 polymer ?
#
loop_
_entity_poly.entity_id
_entity_poly.type
_entity_poly.pdbx_seq_one_letter_code
_entity_poly.pdbx_strand_id
1 'polypeptide(L)'
;QADVDGELLTEDDLVNPGTGRPGAPVDDSGTETARRAPKFWPAVITVLLPVVLMLLRAIGELTLAEDTAGRRVLDIIGTPIVALLAGVIVAMFTLGFQAGFSRKQVSSVLGGSLPPIAGILLIVAAGGGFKQVLVDAGVGNLVADAAKDASLSPLLLGWLVAVGIRVATGSATVATI
;
A
#
# COMPACT_ATOMS: atom_id res chain seq x y z
N GLN A 1 70.85 -5.73 33.24
CA GLN A 1 70.91 -4.26 33.05
C GLN A 1 71.07 -4.03 31.54
N ALA A 2 70.33 -3.04 31.00
CA ALA A 2 70.03 -2.74 29.58
C ALA A 2 68.92 -3.63 28.98
N ASP A 3 67.65 -3.21 28.91
CA ASP A 3 67.03 -2.08 28.18
C ASP A 3 67.05 -2.26 26.66
N VAL A 4 65.89 -2.63 26.09
CA VAL A 4 65.59 -2.52 24.65
C VAL A 4 64.08 -2.29 24.51
N ASP A 5 63.65 -1.05 24.77
CA ASP A 5 62.41 -0.53 24.21
C ASP A 5 62.61 -0.28 22.72
N GLY A 6 61.83 -0.97 21.90
CA GLY A 6 61.83 -0.87 20.44
C GLY A 6 60.42 -0.91 19.89
N GLU A 7 59.74 0.23 19.93
CA GLU A 7 58.51 0.48 19.19
C GLU A 7 58.88 0.74 17.72
N LEU A 8 58.50 -0.13 16.77
CA LEU A 8 58.42 0.23 15.34
C LEU A 8 57.64 -0.84 14.52
N LEU A 9 56.42 -0.45 14.16
CA LEU A 9 55.48 -0.97 13.14
C LEU A 9 55.89 -2.22 12.36
N THR A 10 55.15 -3.32 12.57
CA THR A 10 55.30 -4.56 11.80
C THR A 10 54.58 -4.44 10.45
N GLU A 11 55.13 -5.08 9.42
CA GLU A 11 54.64 -5.09 8.03
C GLU A 11 53.16 -5.52 7.87
N ASP A 12 52.57 -6.15 8.87
CA ASP A 12 51.17 -6.58 8.88
C ASP A 12 50.16 -5.43 9.01
N ASP A 13 50.54 -4.34 9.68
CA ASP A 13 49.68 -3.14 9.79
C ASP A 13 49.59 -2.36 8.46
N LEU A 14 50.42 -2.71 7.47
CA LEU A 14 50.42 -2.09 6.13
C LEU A 14 49.59 -2.86 5.09
N VAL A 15 49.04 -4.03 5.42
CA VAL A 15 48.33 -4.90 4.47
C VAL A 15 46.80 -4.74 4.49
N ASN A 16 46.21 -4.19 5.57
CA ASN A 16 44.80 -3.79 5.63
C ASN A 16 43.79 -4.96 5.43
N PRO A 17 42.48 -4.73 5.59
CA PRO A 17 41.71 -4.58 6.83
C PRO A 17 40.70 -5.71 6.94
N GLY A 18 40.80 -6.60 7.92
CA GLY A 18 39.84 -7.70 7.91
C GLY A 18 39.88 -8.60 9.12
N THR A 19 40.16 -8.06 10.31
CA THR A 19 40.09 -8.84 11.56
C THR A 19 38.65 -9.13 11.96
N GLY A 20 37.92 -9.83 11.08
CA GLY A 20 36.74 -10.60 11.41
C GLY A 20 37.17 -11.76 12.29
N ARG A 21 36.99 -11.60 13.61
CA ARG A 21 37.07 -12.71 14.56
C ARG A 21 36.07 -13.80 14.13
N PRO A 22 36.50 -15.05 13.86
CA PRO A 22 35.58 -16.14 13.53
C PRO A 22 34.68 -16.40 14.75
N GLY A 23 33.39 -16.08 14.63
CA GLY A 23 32.41 -16.24 15.71
C GLY A 23 32.02 -14.97 16.46
N ALA A 24 32.47 -13.79 16.05
CA ALA A 24 31.82 -12.55 16.49
C ALA A 24 30.40 -12.51 15.87
N PRO A 25 29.35 -12.19 16.65
CA PRO A 25 28.03 -11.97 16.08
C PRO A 25 28.19 -10.90 14.99
N VAL A 26 27.70 -11.20 13.79
CA VAL A 26 27.58 -10.20 12.73
C VAL A 26 26.65 -9.16 13.28
N ASP A 27 27.24 -8.05 13.74
CA ASP A 27 26.52 -6.91 14.22
C ASP A 27 25.89 -6.24 12.99
N ASP A 28 24.69 -6.72 12.63
CA ASP A 28 23.83 -6.17 11.58
C ASP A 28 23.21 -4.82 12.02
N SER A 29 23.86 -4.12 12.96
CA SER A 29 23.54 -2.74 13.32
C SER A 29 24.13 -1.77 12.29
N GLY A 30 23.74 -1.96 11.03
CA GLY A 30 23.73 -0.88 10.05
C GLY A 30 22.81 0.23 10.55
N THR A 31 23.36 1.17 11.34
CA THR A 31 22.72 2.43 11.74
C THR A 31 21.20 2.34 11.95
N GLU A 32 20.76 1.53 12.92
CA GLU A 32 19.48 1.78 13.58
C GLU A 32 19.60 3.10 14.35
N THR A 33 19.48 4.22 13.64
CA THR A 33 18.97 5.44 14.25
C THR A 33 17.67 5.01 14.91
N ALA A 34 17.65 5.03 16.25
CA ALA A 34 16.52 4.67 17.08
C ALA A 34 15.26 5.38 16.58
N ARG A 35 14.56 4.74 15.65
CA ARG A 35 13.33 5.24 15.04
C ARG A 35 12.33 5.11 16.16
N ARG A 36 11.94 6.25 16.72
CA ARG A 36 10.95 6.30 17.79
C ARG A 36 9.68 5.72 17.22
N ALA A 37 9.35 4.49 17.64
CA ALA A 37 8.11 3.86 17.22
C ALA A 37 6.96 4.82 17.55
N PRO A 38 6.07 5.11 16.59
CA PRO A 38 4.94 6.00 16.83
C PRO A 38 4.14 5.44 18.01
N LYS A 39 3.72 6.31 18.93
CA LYS A 39 2.91 5.87 20.06
C LYS A 39 1.62 5.22 19.52
N PHE A 40 1.17 4.17 20.20
CA PHE A 40 0.01 3.36 19.79
C PHE A 40 -1.22 4.23 19.44
N TRP A 41 -1.58 5.17 20.31
CA TRP A 41 -2.76 6.02 20.15
C TRP A 41 -2.74 6.91 18.89
N PRO A 42 -1.68 7.70 18.62
CA PRO A 42 -1.56 8.44 17.37
C PRO A 42 -1.66 7.58 16.12
N ALA A 43 -1.03 6.40 16.09
CA ALA A 43 -1.10 5.50 14.94
C ALA A 43 -2.53 5.00 14.69
N VAL A 44 -3.24 4.61 15.75
CA VAL A 44 -4.65 4.18 15.69
C VAL A 44 -5.54 5.31 15.15
N ILE A 45 -5.40 6.54 15.67
CA ILE A 45 -6.21 7.68 15.23
C ILE A 45 -5.98 7.98 13.74
N THR A 46 -4.73 7.95 13.27
CA THR A 46 -4.41 8.20 11.87
C THR A 46 -5.05 7.15 10.95
N VAL A 47 -4.96 5.86 11.29
CA VAL A 47 -5.52 4.78 10.46
C VAL A 47 -7.06 4.81 10.49
N LEU A 48 -7.65 5.22 11.62
CA LEU A 48 -9.10 5.26 11.79
C LEU A 48 -9.75 6.48 11.09
N LEU A 49 -9.00 7.58 10.95
CA LEU A 49 -9.49 8.83 10.34
C LEU A 49 -10.20 8.64 8.98
N PRO A 50 -9.59 8.00 7.95
CA PRO A 50 -10.26 7.81 6.66
C PRO A 50 -11.54 6.97 6.78
N VAL A 51 -11.56 5.96 7.65
CA VAL A 51 -12.73 5.10 7.88
C VAL A 51 -13.88 5.90 8.50
N VAL A 52 -13.57 6.75 9.48
CA VAL A 52 -14.56 7.63 10.12
C VAL A 52 -15.13 8.62 9.11
N LEU A 53 -14.31 9.21 8.24
CA LEU A 53 -14.78 10.12 7.19
C LEU A 53 -15.73 9.44 6.20
N MET A 54 -15.42 8.20 5.78
CA MET A 54 -16.31 7.42 4.92
C MET A 54 -17.62 7.04 5.64
N LEU A 55 -17.56 6.69 6.92
CA LEU A 55 -18.74 6.35 7.72
C LEU A 55 -19.65 7.56 7.93
N LEU A 56 -19.08 8.75 8.18
CA LEU A 56 -19.85 9.99 8.30
C LEU A 56 -20.59 10.32 7.00
N ARG A 57 -19.95 10.09 5.83
CA ARG A 57 -20.65 10.19 4.55
C ARG A 57 -21.77 9.17 4.43
N ALA A 58 -21.54 7.90 4.76
CA ALA A 58 -22.59 6.88 4.69
C ALA A 58 -23.79 7.23 5.60
N ILE A 59 -23.55 7.71 6.82
CA ILE A 59 -24.61 8.17 7.72
C ILE A 59 -25.32 9.40 7.14
N GLY A 60 -24.57 10.36 6.60
CA GLY A 60 -25.13 11.51 5.89
C GLY A 60 -25.99 11.09 4.70
N GLU A 61 -25.56 10.05 3.98
CA GLU A 61 -26.23 9.45 2.83
C GLU A 61 -27.57 8.79 3.19
N LEU A 62 -27.68 8.27 4.42
CA LEU A 62 -28.91 7.65 4.93
C LEU A 62 -29.87 8.64 5.63
N THR A 63 -29.36 9.74 6.20
CA THR A 63 -30.15 10.58 7.14
C THR A 63 -30.57 11.94 6.60
N LEU A 64 -29.83 12.55 5.65
CA LEU A 64 -30.11 13.89 5.14
C LEU A 64 -30.82 13.84 3.77
N ALA A 65 -31.71 14.77 3.44
CA ALA A 65 -32.19 14.91 2.07
C ALA A 65 -31.08 15.50 1.16
N GLU A 66 -31.05 15.08 -0.12
CA GLU A 66 -30.00 15.39 -1.11
C GLU A 66 -29.66 16.88 -1.27
N ASP A 67 -30.57 17.79 -0.90
CA ASP A 67 -30.46 19.22 -1.20
C ASP A 67 -29.96 20.11 -0.04
N THR A 68 -29.37 19.52 0.99
CA THR A 68 -28.75 20.28 2.09
C THR A 68 -27.26 20.54 1.81
N ALA A 69 -26.81 21.78 1.98
CA ALA A 69 -25.40 22.17 1.80
C ALA A 69 -24.43 21.31 2.64
N GLY A 70 -24.86 20.87 3.83
CA GLY A 70 -24.12 19.95 4.68
C GLY A 70 -23.90 18.57 4.04
N ARG A 71 -24.88 18.04 3.31
CA ARG A 71 -24.76 16.74 2.61
C ARG A 71 -23.75 16.80 1.47
N ARG A 72 -23.73 17.87 0.67
CA ARG A 72 -22.74 18.05 -0.40
C ARG A 72 -21.30 18.08 0.14
N VAL A 73 -21.08 18.74 1.28
CA VAL A 73 -19.76 18.79 1.93
C VAL A 73 -19.36 17.42 2.46
N LEU A 74 -20.29 16.71 3.12
CA LEU A 74 -20.06 15.34 3.60
C LEU A 74 -19.78 14.36 2.46
N ASP A 75 -20.50 14.50 1.34
CA ASP A 75 -20.31 13.67 0.15
C ASP A 75 -18.92 13.82 -0.44
N ILE A 76 -18.43 15.06 -0.59
CA ILE A 76 -17.09 15.32 -1.12
C ILE A 76 -16.02 14.79 -0.18
N ILE A 77 -16.09 15.15 1.11
CA ILE A 77 -15.05 14.84 2.10
C ILE A 77 -15.00 13.34 2.42
N GLY A 78 -16.15 12.67 2.46
CA GLY A 78 -16.20 11.23 2.75
C GLY A 78 -16.13 10.33 1.53
N THR A 79 -15.94 10.86 0.31
CA THR A 79 -15.60 9.98 -0.83
C THR A 79 -14.33 9.21 -0.52
N PRO A 80 -14.23 7.92 -0.90
CA PRO A 80 -13.06 7.12 -0.55
C PRO A 80 -11.73 7.74 -0.99
N ILE A 81 -11.70 8.38 -2.17
CA ILE A 81 -10.51 9.04 -2.70
C ILE A 81 -10.08 10.21 -1.80
N VAL A 82 -10.99 11.10 -1.43
CA VAL A 82 -10.69 12.27 -0.59
C VAL A 82 -10.36 11.86 0.84
N ALA A 83 -11.12 10.92 1.40
CA ALA A 83 -10.89 10.39 2.74
C ALA A 83 -9.52 9.71 2.85
N LEU A 84 -9.15 8.86 1.88
CA LEU A 84 -7.83 8.22 1.86
C LEU A 84 -6.71 9.24 1.65
N LEU A 85 -6.90 10.23 0.79
CA LEU A 85 -5.92 11.31 0.59
C LEU A 85 -5.68 12.10 1.87
N ALA A 86 -6.75 12.51 2.56
CA ALA A 86 -6.67 13.19 3.85
C ALA A 86 -5.97 12.30 4.90
N GLY A 87 -6.31 11.01 4.94
CA GLY A 87 -5.65 10.02 5.80
C GLY A 87 -4.15 9.92 5.56
N VAL A 88 -3.71 9.88 4.29
CA VAL A 88 -2.28 9.85 3.92
C VAL A 88 -1.56 11.14 4.32
N ILE A 89 -2.20 12.30 4.12
CA ILE A 89 -1.63 13.59 4.55
C ILE A 89 -1.46 13.61 6.07
N VAL A 90 -2.51 13.24 6.83
CA VAL A 90 -2.45 13.17 8.29
C VAL A 90 -1.42 12.14 8.75
N ALA A 91 -1.28 11.01 8.05
CA ALA A 91 -0.26 10.01 8.36
C ALA A 91 1.16 10.54 8.16
N MET A 92 1.39 11.29 7.08
CA MET A 92 2.66 11.95 6.81
C MET A 92 3.05 12.92 7.93
N PHE A 93 2.08 13.67 8.47
CA PHE A 93 2.35 14.57 9.59
C PHE A 93 2.49 13.83 10.93
N THR A 94 1.59 12.90 11.22
CA THR A 94 1.47 12.30 12.55
C THR A 94 2.48 11.19 12.77
N LEU A 95 2.68 10.31 11.78
CA LEU A 95 3.69 9.25 11.83
C LEU A 95 5.03 9.72 11.28
N GLY A 96 5.06 10.54 10.23
CA GLY A 96 6.33 11.03 9.66
C GLY A 96 7.14 11.89 10.62
N PHE A 97 6.51 12.88 11.29
CA PHE A 97 7.22 13.69 12.29
C PHE A 97 7.47 12.94 13.60
N GLN A 98 6.57 12.07 14.08
CA GLN A 98 6.84 11.27 15.29
C GLN A 98 7.95 10.24 15.09
N ALA A 99 8.08 9.68 13.88
CA ALA A 99 9.14 8.75 13.54
C ALA A 99 10.48 9.44 13.22
N GLY A 100 10.53 10.79 13.23
CA GLY A 100 11.74 11.57 12.99
C GLY A 100 12.16 11.68 11.52
N PHE A 101 11.25 11.42 10.56
CA PHE A 101 11.59 11.52 9.15
C PHE A 101 11.74 12.97 8.70
N SER A 102 12.83 13.26 7.99
CA SER A 102 13.01 14.50 7.25
C SER A 102 12.09 14.57 6.02
N ARG A 103 11.79 15.78 5.53
CA ARG A 103 11.00 15.98 4.29
C ARG A 103 11.56 15.20 3.09
N LYS A 104 12.89 15.06 3.02
CA LYS A 104 13.58 14.32 1.95
C LYS A 104 13.35 12.81 2.05
N GLN A 105 13.33 12.25 3.26
CA GLN A 105 13.01 10.83 3.46
C GLN A 105 11.55 10.52 3.16
N VAL A 106 10.62 11.37 3.58
CA VAL A 106 9.19 11.23 3.23
C VAL A 106 8.99 11.23 1.71
N SER A 107 9.63 12.15 1.00
CA SER A 107 9.58 12.20 -0.47
C SER A 107 10.22 10.96 -1.11
N SER A 108 11.31 10.43 -0.55
CA SER A 108 11.94 9.19 -1.03
C SER A 108 11.04 7.97 -0.84
N VAL A 109 10.35 7.87 0.30
CA VAL A 109 9.41 6.77 0.58
C VAL A 109 8.21 6.85 -0.36
N LEU A 110 7.65 8.05 -0.56
CA LEU A 110 6.54 8.25 -1.49
C LEU A 110 6.96 8.01 -2.94
N GLY A 111 8.18 8.40 -3.32
CA GLY A 111 8.73 8.09 -4.64
C GLY A 111 8.96 6.59 -4.85
N GLY A 112 9.43 5.89 -3.82
CA GLY A 112 9.65 4.44 -3.85
C GLY A 112 8.38 3.60 -3.99
N SER A 113 7.21 4.14 -3.66
CA SER A 113 5.92 3.45 -3.84
C SER A 113 5.28 3.66 -5.22
N LEU A 114 5.80 4.59 -6.03
CA LEU A 114 5.29 4.84 -7.39
C LEU A 114 5.49 3.66 -8.35
N PRO A 115 6.65 2.98 -8.41
CA PRO A 115 6.83 1.88 -9.35
C PRO A 115 5.90 0.69 -9.10
N PRO A 116 5.70 0.19 -7.86
CA PRO A 116 4.75 -0.88 -7.60
C PRO A 116 3.30 -0.53 -7.97
N ILE A 117 2.85 0.70 -7.68
CA ILE A 117 1.48 1.12 -8.00
C ILE A 117 1.28 1.40 -9.49
N ALA A 118 2.32 1.80 -10.23
CA ALA A 118 2.25 2.06 -11.66
C ALA A 118 1.79 0.83 -12.46
N GLY A 119 2.29 -0.36 -12.11
CA GLY A 119 1.85 -1.61 -12.74
C GLY A 119 0.37 -1.91 -12.49
N ILE A 120 -0.09 -1.71 -11.25
CA ILE A 120 -1.50 -1.89 -10.87
C ILE A 120 -2.39 -0.88 -11.60
N LEU A 121 -1.98 0.39 -11.66
CA LEU A 121 -2.72 1.44 -12.37
C LEU A 121 -2.84 1.15 -13.86
N LEU A 122 -1.78 0.65 -14.50
CA LEU A 122 -1.82 0.28 -15.92
C LEU A 122 -2.82 -0.86 -16.18
N ILE A 123 -2.84 -1.88 -15.33
CA ILE A 123 -3.77 -3.02 -15.43
C ILE A 123 -5.21 -2.55 -15.22
N VAL A 124 -5.47 -1.75 -14.17
CA VAL A 124 -6.81 -1.22 -13.88
C VAL A 124 -7.30 -0.29 -14.99
N ALA A 125 -6.42 0.56 -15.54
CA ALA A 125 -6.75 1.43 -16.66
C ALA A 125 -7.12 0.63 -17.93
N ALA A 126 -6.31 -0.39 -18.26
CA ALA A 126 -6.60 -1.29 -19.38
C ALA A 126 -7.93 -2.02 -19.20
N GLY A 127 -8.20 -2.55 -17.99
CA GLY A 127 -9.46 -3.22 -17.67
C GLY A 127 -10.67 -2.28 -17.74
N GLY A 128 -10.53 -1.05 -17.25
CA GLY A 128 -11.58 -0.02 -17.30
C GLY A 128 -11.93 0.40 -18.73
N GLY A 129 -10.93 0.61 -19.58
CA GLY A 129 -11.12 0.93 -21.00
C GLY A 129 -11.71 -0.25 -21.78
N PHE A 130 -11.19 -1.46 -21.58
CA PHE A 130 -11.70 -2.68 -22.21
C PHE A 130 -13.16 -2.95 -21.83
N LYS A 131 -13.56 -2.70 -20.57
CA LYS A 131 -14.97 -2.78 -20.15
C LYS A 131 -15.86 -1.90 -21.01
N GLN A 132 -15.47 -0.65 -21.29
CA GLN A 132 -16.28 0.26 -22.11
C GLN A 132 -16.40 -0.25 -23.55
N VAL A 133 -15.30 -0.71 -24.16
CA VAL A 133 -15.34 -1.31 -25.50
C VAL A 133 -16.29 -2.52 -25.57
N LEU A 134 -16.31 -3.38 -24.55
CA LEU A 134 -17.25 -4.51 -24.48
C LEU A 134 -18.71 -4.08 -24.31
N VAL A 135 -18.95 -3.02 -23.53
CA VAL A 135 -20.30 -2.46 -23.33
C VAL A 135 -20.79 -1.81 -24.62
N ASP A 136 -19.95 -1.00 -25.26
CA ASP A 136 -20.25 -0.29 -26.52
C ASP A 136 -20.46 -1.27 -27.68
N ALA A 137 -19.70 -2.37 -27.72
CA ALA A 137 -19.88 -3.45 -28.69
C ALA A 137 -21.14 -4.30 -28.43
N GLY A 138 -21.89 -4.04 -27.36
CA GLY A 138 -23.13 -4.75 -27.03
C GLY A 138 -22.93 -6.20 -26.58
N VAL A 139 -21.68 -6.61 -26.30
CA VAL A 139 -21.35 -7.99 -25.92
C VAL A 139 -22.08 -8.40 -24.65
N GLY A 140 -22.26 -7.47 -23.70
CA GLY A 140 -23.02 -7.73 -22.47
C GLY A 140 -24.49 -8.05 -22.72
N ASN A 141 -25.11 -7.43 -23.73
CA ASN A 141 -26.52 -7.69 -24.07
C ASN A 141 -26.67 -9.07 -24.73
N LEU A 142 -25.74 -9.43 -25.62
CA LEU A 142 -25.73 -10.75 -26.27
C LEU A 142 -25.57 -11.89 -25.25
N VAL A 143 -24.66 -11.72 -24.27
CA VAL A 143 -24.48 -12.70 -23.19
C VAL A 143 -25.72 -12.77 -22.30
N ALA A 144 -26.36 -11.63 -22.01
CA ALA A 144 -27.57 -11.58 -21.20
C ALA A 144 -28.75 -12.28 -21.90
N ASP A 145 -28.92 -12.09 -23.20
CA ASP A 145 -30.02 -12.71 -23.95
C ASP A 145 -29.80 -14.22 -24.14
N ALA A 146 -28.58 -14.65 -24.44
CA ALA A 146 -28.23 -16.07 -24.47
C ALA A 146 -28.43 -16.77 -23.11
N ALA A 147 -28.17 -16.07 -22.00
CA ALA A 147 -28.41 -16.60 -20.66
C ALA A 147 -29.91 -16.71 -20.32
N LYS A 148 -30.74 -15.78 -20.80
CA LYS A 148 -32.20 -15.84 -20.64
C LYS A 148 -32.80 -17.00 -21.43
N ASP A 149 -32.34 -17.21 -22.66
CA ASP A 149 -32.78 -18.34 -23.50
C ASP A 149 -32.42 -19.69 -22.86
N ALA A 150 -31.27 -19.77 -22.19
CA ALA A 150 -30.85 -20.94 -21.41
C ALA A 150 -31.50 -21.04 -20.02
N SER A 151 -32.39 -20.12 -19.64
CA SER A 151 -33.02 -20.03 -18.30
C SER A 151 -32.01 -20.03 -17.14
N LEU A 152 -30.81 -19.50 -17.36
CA LEU A 152 -29.76 -19.47 -16.35
C LEU A 152 -29.97 -18.34 -15.36
N SER A 153 -29.85 -18.66 -14.07
CA SER A 153 -29.94 -17.64 -13.01
C SER A 153 -28.79 -16.62 -13.13
N PRO A 154 -29.06 -15.30 -13.02
CA PRO A 154 -28.02 -14.27 -13.01
C PRO A 154 -26.95 -14.49 -11.92
N LEU A 155 -27.35 -15.09 -10.78
CA LEU A 155 -26.43 -15.42 -9.69
C LEU A 155 -25.43 -16.50 -10.12
N LEU A 156 -25.87 -17.50 -10.88
CA LEU A 156 -25.00 -18.56 -11.39
C LEU A 156 -24.05 -18.02 -12.47
N LEU A 157 -24.55 -17.14 -13.33
CA LEU A 157 -23.72 -16.49 -14.36
C LEU A 157 -22.62 -15.62 -13.73
N GLY A 158 -23.00 -14.78 -12.75
CA GLY A 158 -22.05 -13.96 -12.01
C GLY A 158 -21.03 -14.79 -11.22
N TRP A 159 -21.48 -15.90 -10.62
CA TRP A 159 -20.59 -16.83 -9.94
C TRP A 159 -19.61 -17.51 -10.90
N LEU A 160 -20.06 -17.96 -12.08
CA LEU A 160 -19.22 -18.63 -13.07
C LEU A 160 -18.16 -17.67 -13.64
N VAL A 161 -18.54 -16.41 -13.91
CA VAL A 161 -17.60 -15.36 -14.31
C VAL A 161 -16.59 -15.08 -13.19
N ALA A 162 -17.04 -14.96 -11.94
CA ALA A 162 -16.15 -14.75 -10.80
C ALA A 162 -15.15 -15.90 -10.62
N VAL A 163 -15.59 -17.15 -10.76
CA VAL A 163 -14.73 -18.34 -10.74
C VAL A 163 -13.76 -18.33 -11.93
N GLY A 164 -14.22 -18.01 -13.13
CA GLY A 164 -13.37 -17.92 -14.32
C GLY A 164 -12.26 -16.89 -14.17
N ILE A 165 -12.58 -15.70 -13.67
CA ILE A 165 -11.60 -14.67 -13.34
C ILE A 165 -10.66 -15.15 -12.24
N ARG A 166 -11.17 -15.81 -11.18
CA ARG A 166 -10.35 -16.37 -10.10
C ARG A 166 -9.37 -17.44 -10.58
N VAL A 167 -9.76 -18.28 -11.55
CA VAL A 167 -8.87 -19.28 -12.17
C VAL A 167 -7.85 -18.59 -13.07
N ALA A 168 -8.27 -17.63 -13.89
CA ALA A 168 -7.39 -16.89 -14.79
C ALA A 168 -6.36 -16.02 -14.04
N THR A 169 -6.75 -15.46 -12.89
CA THR A 169 -5.86 -14.74 -11.97
C THR A 169 -5.05 -15.67 -11.05
N GLY A 170 -5.34 -16.98 -11.09
CA GLY A 170 -4.76 -18.01 -10.24
C GLY A 170 -5.31 -17.98 -8.81
N SER A 171 -5.41 -19.15 -8.17
CA SER A 171 -5.79 -19.21 -6.76
C SER A 171 -4.93 -20.13 -5.92
N ALA A 172 -4.75 -19.66 -4.69
CA ALA A 172 -4.38 -20.40 -3.48
C ALA A 172 -2.89 -20.77 -3.35
N THR A 173 -2.01 -19.76 -3.37
CA THR A 173 -0.62 -19.87 -2.86
C THR A 173 0.18 -20.94 -3.62
N VAL A 174 1.43 -21.24 -3.27
CA VAL A 174 1.75 -22.61 -2.85
C VAL A 174 0.90 -23.72 -3.51
N ALA A 175 1.12 -24.00 -4.80
CA ALA A 175 0.95 -25.36 -5.29
C ALA A 175 2.33 -26.03 -5.49
N THR A 176 3.42 -25.25 -5.45
CA THR A 176 4.74 -25.75 -5.84
C THR A 176 5.96 -25.04 -5.24
N ILE A 177 5.80 -23.96 -4.45
CA ILE A 177 6.90 -23.28 -3.73
C ILE A 177 6.46 -22.84 -2.34
#